data_AF-A0A5J6V8X5-F1
#
_entry.id   AF-A0A5J6V8X5-F1
#
_cell.length_a   1.000
_cell.length_b   1.000
_cell.length_c   1.000
_cell.angle_alpha   90.00
_cell.angle_beta   90.00
_cell.angle_gamma   90.00
#
_symmetry.space_group_name_H-M   'P 1'
#
loop_
_entity.id
_entity.type
_entity.pdbx_description
1 polymer ?
#
loop_
_entity_poly.entity_id
_entity_poly.type
_entity_poly.pdbx_seq_one_letter_code
_entity_poly.pdbx_strand_id
1 'polypeptide(L)'
;MAGGDEVTMVPNSYRSAISSARTAAAPPAQEMKDALDKAHRAFEGGCWLSTTADDFGVALAEHRRSLTRVRDDALAEFDDSLAQQPELVESTDWRVNWHRMAPR
;
A
#
# COMPACT_ATOMS: atom_id res chain seq x y z
N MET A 1 27.62 9.94 38.56
CA MET A 1 26.30 9.28 38.67
C MET A 1 25.84 9.02 37.25
N ALA A 2 26.07 7.81 36.73
CA ALA A 2 25.61 7.43 35.40
C ALA A 2 24.10 7.28 35.46
N GLY A 3 23.37 8.26 34.90
CA GLY A 3 21.93 8.14 34.70
C GLY A 3 21.73 7.01 33.71
N GLY A 4 21.38 5.82 34.23
CA GLY A 4 20.98 4.70 33.39
C GLY A 4 19.80 5.16 32.57
N ASP A 5 19.95 5.13 31.25
CA ASP A 5 18.85 5.31 30.31
C ASP A 5 17.83 4.23 30.69
N GLU A 6 16.76 4.63 31.36
CA GLU A 6 15.75 3.69 31.84
C GLU A 6 15.05 3.12 30.60
N VAL A 7 15.43 1.89 30.25
CA VAL A 7 14.88 1.18 29.10
C VAL A 7 13.41 0.92 29.40
N THR A 8 12.54 1.69 28.76
CA THR A 8 11.09 1.59 28.91
C THR A 8 10.48 1.07 27.63
N MET A 9 9.39 0.32 27.76
CA MET A 9 8.62 -0.15 26.61
C MET A 9 7.75 0.99 26.09
N VAL A 10 8.03 1.45 24.87
CA VAL A 10 7.33 2.56 24.21
C VAL A 10 6.64 2.10 22.93
N PRO A 11 5.59 2.80 22.47
CA PRO A 11 4.97 2.53 21.19
C PRO A 11 5.96 2.58 20.02
N ASN A 12 5.85 1.59 19.13
CA ASN A 12 6.67 1.49 17.94
C ASN A 12 6.25 2.54 16.88
N SER A 13 6.96 3.67 16.83
CA SER A 13 6.67 4.76 15.87
C SER A 13 6.85 4.34 14.41
N TYR A 14 7.73 3.38 14.12
CA TYR A 14 7.87 2.78 12.79
C TYR A 14 6.62 1.98 12.38
N ARG A 15 6.07 1.15 13.28
CA ARG A 15 4.79 0.44 13.05
C ARG A 15 3.65 1.42 12.79
N SER A 16 3.57 2.50 13.58
CA SER A 16 2.57 3.56 13.35
C SER A 16 2.72 4.20 11.97
N ALA A 17 3.95 4.45 11.52
CA ALA A 17 4.20 5.04 10.21
C ALA A 17 3.79 4.11 9.05
N ILE A 18 4.08 2.80 9.14
CA ILE A 18 3.62 1.80 8.16
C ILE A 18 2.08 1.79 8.12
N SER A 19 1.43 1.81 9.28
CA SER A 19 -0.04 1.85 9.37
C SER A 19 -0.63 3.10 8.72
N SER A 20 -0.02 4.26 8.95
CA SER A 20 -0.41 5.51 8.29
C SER A 20 -0.21 5.44 6.78
N ALA A 21 0.93 4.92 6.30
CA ALA A 21 1.21 4.76 4.88
C ALA A 21 0.21 3.83 4.19
N ARG A 22 -0.10 2.68 4.80
CA ARG A 22 -1.13 1.74 4.33
C ARG A 22 -2.50 2.42 4.22
N THR A 23 -2.87 3.21 5.22
CA THR A 23 -4.15 3.94 5.26
C THR A 23 -4.21 5.01 4.16
N ALA A 24 -3.10 5.71 3.91
CA ALA A 24 -3.00 6.70 2.84
C ALA A 24 -2.98 6.07 1.43
N ALA A 25 -2.40 4.88 1.28
CA ALA A 25 -2.29 4.17 0.00
C ALA A 25 -3.59 3.48 -0.43
N ALA A 26 -4.44 3.07 0.52
CA ALA A 26 -5.65 2.29 0.21
C ALA A 26 -6.70 3.05 -0.64
N PRO A 27 -7.06 4.33 -0.37
CA PRO A 27 -8.01 5.07 -1.20
C PRO A 27 -7.60 5.21 -2.68
N PRO A 28 -6.40 5.72 -3.03
CA PRO A 28 -6.03 5.88 -4.44
C PRO A 28 -5.91 4.52 -5.16
N ALA A 29 -5.45 3.48 -4.46
CA ALA A 29 -5.46 2.09 -4.94
C ALA A 29 -6.88 1.62 -5.33
N GLN A 30 -7.87 1.94 -4.51
CA GLN A 30 -9.27 1.59 -4.76
C GLN A 30 -9.87 2.43 -5.90
N GLU A 31 -9.59 3.73 -5.96
CA GLU A 31 -10.05 4.61 -7.03
C GLU A 31 -9.56 4.16 -8.41
N MET A 32 -8.30 3.75 -8.53
CA MET A 32 -7.75 3.21 -9.78
C MET A 32 -8.46 1.93 -10.21
N LYS A 33 -8.76 1.03 -9.28
CA LYS A 33 -9.55 -0.19 -9.57
C LYS A 33 -10.94 0.18 -10.09
N ASP A 34 -11.64 1.04 -9.37
CA ASP A 34 -13.02 1.40 -9.70
C ASP A 34 -13.11 2.11 -11.06
N ALA A 35 -12.12 2.93 -11.41
CA ALA A 35 -12.02 3.56 -12.73
C ALA A 35 -11.87 2.53 -13.86
N LEU A 36 -10.98 1.54 -13.69
CA LEU A 36 -10.77 0.48 -14.68
C LEU A 36 -11.97 -0.45 -14.81
N ASP A 37 -12.62 -0.78 -13.69
CA ASP A 37 -13.85 -1.59 -13.69
C ASP A 37 -15.00 -0.86 -14.40
N LYS A 38 -15.14 0.45 -14.19
CA LYS A 38 -16.13 1.27 -14.92
C LYS A 38 -15.82 1.31 -16.41
N ALA A 39 -14.56 1.51 -16.80
CA ALA A 39 -14.15 1.52 -18.20
C ALA A 39 -14.44 0.18 -18.89
N HIS A 40 -14.11 -0.94 -18.23
CA HIS A 40 -14.37 -2.27 -18.75
C HIS A 40 -15.87 -2.56 -18.89
N ARG A 41 -16.68 -2.21 -17.88
CA ARG A 41 -18.15 -2.36 -17.96
C ARG A 41 -18.77 -1.53 -19.07
N ALA A 42 -18.30 -0.29 -19.27
CA ALA A 42 -18.78 0.55 -20.37
C ALA A 42 -18.46 -0.09 -21.73
N PHE A 43 -17.26 -0.65 -21.85
CA PHE A 43 -16.81 -1.35 -23.05
C PHE A 43 -17.66 -2.61 -23.32
N GLU A 44 -17.86 -3.48 -22.32
CA GLU A 44 -18.74 -4.66 -22.42
C GLU A 44 -20.20 -4.30 -22.73
N GLY A 45 -20.65 -3.11 -22.32
CA GLY A 45 -21.97 -2.58 -22.63
C GLY A 45 -22.17 -2.16 -24.10
N GLY A 46 -21.17 -2.37 -24.96
CA GLY A 46 -21.26 -2.05 -26.38
C GLY A 46 -21.16 -0.55 -26.67
N CYS A 47 -20.52 0.23 -25.79
CA CYS A 47 -20.33 1.67 -26.03
C CYS A 47 -19.47 1.95 -27.28
N TRP A 48 -18.69 0.96 -27.72
CA TRP A 48 -17.84 1.04 -28.91
C TRP A 48 -17.76 -0.32 -29.61
N LEU A 49 -18.15 -0.36 -30.88
CA LEU A 49 -18.11 -1.55 -31.73
C LEU A 49 -17.24 -1.28 -32.96
N SER A 50 -16.02 -1.83 -32.98
CA SER A 50 -15.11 -1.84 -34.13
C SER A 50 -13.99 -2.86 -33.91
N THR A 51 -13.25 -3.26 -34.94
CA THR A 51 -12.07 -4.14 -34.76
C THR A 51 -10.99 -3.53 -33.86
N THR A 52 -10.85 -2.20 -33.89
CA THR A 52 -9.98 -1.46 -32.95
C THR A 52 -10.51 -1.51 -31.52
N ALA A 53 -11.83 -1.63 -31.35
CA ALA A 53 -12.44 -1.81 -30.04
C ALA A 53 -12.01 -3.17 -29.46
N ASP A 54 -12.01 -4.25 -30.25
CA ASP A 54 -11.61 -5.58 -29.76
C ASP A 54 -10.17 -5.59 -29.19
N ASP A 55 -9.21 -5.02 -29.94
CA ASP A 55 -7.82 -4.89 -29.48
C ASP A 55 -7.71 -4.05 -28.20
N PHE A 56 -8.46 -2.94 -28.12
CA PHE A 56 -8.52 -2.10 -26.93
C PHE A 56 -9.13 -2.85 -25.73
N GLY A 57 -10.18 -3.64 -25.96
CA GLY A 57 -10.84 -4.45 -24.93
C GLY A 57 -9.89 -5.46 -24.30
N VAL A 58 -9.09 -6.14 -25.14
CA VAL A 58 -8.04 -7.07 -24.67
C VAL A 58 -7.00 -6.32 -23.83
N ALA A 59 -6.45 -5.22 -24.35
CA ALA A 59 -5.44 -4.44 -23.63
C ALA A 59 -5.99 -3.90 -22.29
N LEU A 60 -7.23 -3.42 -22.25
CA LEU A 60 -7.89 -2.94 -21.04
C LEU A 60 -8.07 -4.05 -20.01
N ALA A 61 -8.47 -5.25 -20.44
CA ALA A 61 -8.63 -6.40 -19.56
C ALA A 61 -7.28 -6.84 -18.95
N GLU A 62 -6.21 -6.83 -19.74
CA GLU A 62 -4.85 -7.12 -19.27
C GLU A 62 -4.36 -6.09 -18.25
N HIS A 63 -4.51 -4.79 -18.55
CA HIS A 63 -4.11 -3.71 -17.65
C HIS A 63 -4.90 -3.77 -16.34
N ARG A 64 -6.21 -4.02 -16.40
CA ARG A 64 -7.04 -4.20 -15.20
C ARG A 64 -6.51 -5.34 -14.33
N ARG A 65 -6.18 -6.48 -14.94
CA ARG A 65 -5.64 -7.64 -14.21
C ARG A 65 -4.29 -7.33 -13.57
N SER A 66 -3.39 -6.71 -14.34
CA SER A 66 -2.06 -6.34 -13.88
C SER A 66 -2.12 -5.33 -12.72
N LEU A 67 -2.86 -4.23 -12.90
CA LEU A 67 -2.98 -3.19 -11.88
C LEU A 67 -3.71 -3.67 -10.63
N THR A 68 -4.71 -4.55 -10.78
CA THR A 68 -5.37 -5.19 -9.64
C THR A 68 -4.38 -6.03 -8.83
N ARG A 69 -3.53 -6.80 -9.51
CA ARG A 69 -2.50 -7.59 -8.84
C ARG A 69 -1.48 -6.70 -8.14
N VAL A 70 -0.93 -5.71 -8.82
CA VAL A 70 0.06 -4.78 -8.24
C VAL A 70 -0.52 -4.06 -7.02
N ARG A 71 -1.80 -3.65 -7.08
CA ARG A 71 -2.51 -3.09 -5.94
C ARG A 71 -2.54 -4.05 -4.75
N ASP A 72 -2.98 -5.27 -4.99
CA ASP A 72 -3.15 -6.26 -3.93
C ASP A 72 -1.81 -6.66 -3.32
N ASP A 73 -0.78 -6.84 -4.15
CA ASP A 73 0.59 -7.13 -3.72
C ASP A 73 1.15 -5.97 -2.87
N ALA A 74 0.94 -4.71 -3.27
CA ALA A 74 1.41 -3.55 -2.50
C ALA A 74 0.70 -3.38 -1.15
N LEU A 75 -0.60 -3.63 -1.09
CA LEU A 75 -1.35 -3.58 0.18
C LEU A 75 -0.98 -4.75 1.10
N ALA A 76 -0.76 -5.94 0.53
CA ALA A 76 -0.29 -7.11 1.26
C ALA A 76 1.09 -6.86 1.86
N GLU A 77 2.01 -6.20 1.15
CA GLU A 77 3.34 -5.87 1.69
C GLU A 77 3.27 -4.98 2.94
N PHE A 78 2.34 -4.01 2.97
CA PHE A 78 2.08 -3.23 4.18
C PHE A 78 1.52 -4.09 5.32
N ASP A 79 0.55 -4.96 5.03
CA ASP A 79 -0.10 -5.81 6.03
C ASP A 79 0.88 -6.84 6.61
N ASP A 80 1.71 -7.45 5.77
CA ASP A 80 2.80 -8.37 6.16
C ASP A 80 3.85 -7.64 7.02
N SER A 81 4.23 -6.42 6.61
CA SER A 81 5.16 -5.61 7.38
C SER A 81 4.58 -5.27 8.76
N LEU A 82 3.30 -4.89 8.84
CA LEU A 82 2.63 -4.62 10.12
C LEU A 82 2.56 -5.86 11.02
N ALA A 83 2.29 -7.03 10.45
CA ALA A 83 2.22 -8.29 11.18
C ALA A 83 3.56 -8.67 11.82
N GLN A 84 4.68 -8.31 11.18
CA GLN A 84 6.02 -8.60 11.67
C GLN A 84 6.55 -7.60 12.71
N GLN A 85 5.93 -6.43 12.86
CA GLN A 85 6.39 -5.42 13.82
C GLN A 85 5.71 -5.56 15.19
N PRO A 86 6.44 -5.57 16.31
CA PRO A 86 5.84 -5.53 17.64
C PRO A 86 5.14 -4.18 17.89
N GLU A 87 4.11 -4.20 18.74
CA GLU A 87 3.38 -2.97 19.14
C GLU A 87 4.19 -2.05 20.04
N LEU A 88 4.94 -2.65 20.98
CA LEU A 88 5.82 -1.97 21.91
C LEU A 88 7.25 -2.44 21.68
N VAL A 89 8.20 -1.51 21.74
CA VAL A 89 9.64 -1.75 21.63
C VAL A 89 10.37 -1.01 22.74
N GLU A 90 11.62 -1.38 22.99
CA GLU A 90 12.46 -0.62 23.91
C GLU A 90 12.67 0.81 23.41
N SER A 91 12.72 1.78 24.32
CA SER A 91 12.94 3.21 24.01
C SER A 91 14.21 3.47 23.21
N THR A 92 15.20 2.59 23.33
CA THR A 92 16.48 2.62 22.62
C THR A 92 16.46 1.89 21.28
N ASP A 93 15.37 1.20 20.91
CA ASP A 93 15.25 0.48 19.65
C ASP A 93 15.30 1.45 18.46
N TRP A 94 15.96 1.02 17.38
CA TRP A 94 16.09 1.81 16.15
C TRP A 94 14.73 2.22 15.58
N ARG A 95 13.71 1.39 15.76
CA ARG A 95 12.33 1.62 15.29
C ARG A 95 11.69 2.85 15.92
N VAL A 96 12.15 3.28 17.09
CA VAL A 96 11.68 4.52 17.74
C VAL A 96 12.29 5.75 17.05
N ASN A 97 13.55 5.63 16.61
CA ASN A 97 14.35 6.72 16.04
C ASN A 97 14.52 6.63 14.51
N TRP A 98 13.72 5.82 13.83
CA TRP A 98 13.88 5.48 12.41
C TRP A 98 13.91 6.70 11.48
N HIS A 99 13.15 7.75 11.78
CA HIS A 99 13.13 9.01 11.03
C HIS A 99 14.50 9.71 10.98
N ARG A 100 15.38 9.46 11.97
CA ARG A 100 16.72 10.05 12.03
C ARG A 100 17.76 9.23 11.25
N MET A 101 17.39 8.03 10.80
CA MET A 101 18.27 7.10 10.09
C MET A 101 18.10 7.19 8.56
N ALA A 102 17.02 7.79 8.07
CA ALA A 102 16.82 8.00 6.64
C ALA A 102 17.84 9.05 6.12
N PRO A 103 18.57 8.77 5.02
CA PRO A 103 19.41 9.77 4.38
C PRO A 103 18.53 10.93 3.91
N ARG A 104 18.98 12.16 4.20
CA ARG A 104 18.34 13.41 3.76
C ARG A 104 18.47 13.60 2.26
#